data_AF-A0A2V5QGN7-F1
#
_entry.id   AF-A0A2V5QGN7-F1
#
_cell.length_a   1.000
_cell.length_b   1.000
_cell.length_c   1.000
_cell.angle_alpha   90.00
_cell.angle_beta   90.00
_cell.angle_gamma   90.00
#
_symmetry.space_group_name_H-M   'P 1'
#
loop_
_entity.id
_entity.type
_entity.pdbx_description
1 polymer ?
#
loop_
_entity_poly.entity_id
_entity_poly.type
_entity_poly.pdbx_seq_one_letter_code
_entity_poly.pdbx_strand_id
1 'polypeptide(L)'
;MIGGRQKRGKRGPAAALTYSPTATLQAIGKRSAARAGKILRTLLLVSLAILVVGLARPQLGKSLTQIEASGIDIMLVLDVSGSMLTKDFTIGGQEATRVDAIREVTRKFIEGRPNDRIGIIAFAGRPYVVSPMTLDHDWLLQNLDRVRIGL
;
A
#
# COMPACT_ATOMS: atom_id res chain seq x y z
N MET A 1 -93.63 4.49 -81.28
CA MET A 1 -94.56 4.56 -80.13
C MET A 1 -93.74 4.65 -78.86
N ILE A 2 -93.62 5.84 -78.26
CA ILE A 2 -94.32 6.30 -77.04
C ILE A 2 -93.86 5.57 -75.77
N GLY A 3 -93.37 6.33 -74.78
CA GLY A 3 -93.42 5.88 -73.39
C GLY A 3 -92.34 6.45 -72.48
N GLY A 4 -92.37 7.76 -72.19
CA GLY A 4 -91.51 8.35 -71.17
C GLY A 4 -91.89 7.94 -69.74
N ARG A 5 -90.92 7.92 -68.84
CA ARG A 5 -91.14 8.11 -67.40
C ARG A 5 -89.99 8.90 -66.79
N GLN A 6 -90.37 10.00 -66.14
CA GLN A 6 -89.49 10.96 -65.49
C GLN A 6 -89.19 10.59 -64.04
N LYS A 7 -87.95 10.92 -63.64
CA LYS A 7 -87.47 11.44 -62.34
C LYS A 7 -87.46 10.53 -61.10
N ARG A 8 -86.26 10.34 -60.55
CA ARG A 8 -85.71 11.19 -59.45
C ARG A 8 -84.27 10.79 -59.14
N GLY A 9 -83.37 11.77 -59.13
CA GLY A 9 -81.94 11.56 -58.84
C GLY A 9 -81.65 11.36 -57.35
N LYS A 10 -80.50 10.72 -57.05
CA LYS A 10 -79.83 10.82 -55.75
C LYS A 10 -78.30 10.77 -55.92
N ARG A 11 -77.69 11.92 -55.57
CA ARG A 11 -76.35 12.23 -55.04
C ARG A 11 -75.12 11.47 -55.58
N GLY A 12 -74.18 12.25 -56.12
CA GLY A 12 -72.84 11.84 -56.55
C GLY A 12 -71.87 11.45 -55.41
N PRO A 13 -70.61 11.20 -55.75
CA PRO A 13 -69.82 10.08 -55.24
C PRO A 13 -69.11 10.41 -53.94
N ALA A 14 -69.08 9.47 -53.00
CA ALA A 14 -68.09 9.53 -51.93
C ALA A 14 -66.77 9.02 -52.50
N ALA A 15 -65.94 9.92 -53.02
CA ALA A 15 -64.54 9.62 -53.32
C ALA A 15 -63.85 9.26 -52.00
N ALA A 16 -63.76 7.97 -51.71
CA ALA A 16 -63.05 7.45 -50.56
C ALA A 16 -61.55 7.49 -50.90
N LEU A 17 -60.83 8.47 -50.35
CA LEU A 17 -59.38 8.43 -50.32
C LEU A 17 -58.96 7.27 -49.42
N THR A 18 -58.49 6.18 -50.02
CA THR A 18 -57.83 5.09 -49.31
C THR A 18 -56.52 5.62 -48.74
N TYR A 19 -56.51 5.98 -47.45
CA TYR A 19 -55.28 6.36 -46.77
C TYR A 19 -54.41 5.12 -46.52
N SER A 20 -53.10 5.28 -46.69
CA SER A 20 -52.13 4.23 -46.42
C SER A 20 -52.10 3.94 -44.91
N PRO A 21 -52.27 2.68 -44.45
CA PRO A 21 -52.23 2.38 -43.03
C PRO A 21 -50.83 2.66 -42.47
N THR A 22 -50.74 3.45 -41.40
CA THR A 22 -49.49 3.65 -40.64
C THR A 22 -48.99 2.36 -39.95
N ALA A 23 -49.73 1.25 -40.07
CA ALA A 23 -49.35 -0.07 -39.58
C ALA A 23 -48.03 -0.57 -40.18
N THR A 24 -47.74 -0.27 -41.46
CA THR A 24 -46.47 -0.64 -42.11
C THR A 24 -45.29 0.20 -41.59
N LEU A 25 -45.50 1.47 -41.23
CA LEU A 25 -44.48 2.32 -40.60
C LEU A 25 -44.24 1.93 -39.13
N GLN A 26 -45.27 1.46 -38.42
CA GLN A 26 -45.14 1.03 -37.03
C GLN A 26 -44.28 -0.24 -36.87
N ALA A 27 -44.27 -1.11 -37.90
CA ALA A 27 -43.41 -2.29 -37.94
C ALA A 27 -41.91 -1.96 -38.11
N ILE A 28 -41.58 -0.80 -38.69
CA ILE A 28 -40.20 -0.36 -38.95
C ILE A 28 -39.64 0.46 -37.77
N GLY A 29 -40.46 1.22 -37.06
CA GLY A 29 -40.00 2.26 -36.14
C GLY A 29 -39.62 1.87 -34.70
N LYS A 30 -39.78 0.61 -34.26
CA LYS A 30 -39.70 0.29 -32.81
C LYS A 30 -38.65 -0.72 -32.36
N ARG A 31 -37.94 -1.41 -33.26
CA ARG A 31 -36.99 -2.48 -32.86
C ARG A 31 -35.53 -2.01 -32.68
N SER A 32 -35.09 -0.99 -33.42
CA SER A 32 -33.69 -0.52 -33.38
C SER A 32 -33.40 0.36 -32.16
N ALA A 33 -34.26 1.36 -31.89
CA ALA A 33 -34.07 2.31 -30.79
C ALA A 33 -34.06 1.66 -29.40
N ALA A 34 -34.83 0.59 -29.19
CA ALA A 34 -34.89 -0.13 -27.91
C ALA A 34 -33.59 -0.92 -27.62
N ARG A 35 -32.95 -1.51 -28.63
CA ARG A 35 -31.67 -2.21 -28.46
C ARG A 35 -30.53 -1.22 -28.23
N ALA A 36 -30.46 -0.16 -29.03
CA ALA A 36 -29.46 0.90 -28.84
C ALA A 36 -29.59 1.55 -27.46
N GLY A 37 -30.82 1.84 -27.01
CA GLY A 37 -31.09 2.37 -25.68
C GLY A 37 -30.74 1.40 -24.54
N LYS A 38 -30.99 0.10 -24.72
CA LYS A 38 -30.60 -0.93 -23.74
C LYS A 38 -29.07 -1.03 -23.63
N ILE A 39 -28.36 -1.03 -24.76
CA ILE A 39 -26.89 -1.07 -24.82
C ILE A 39 -26.30 0.16 -24.13
N LEU A 40 -26.82 1.36 -24.42
CA LEU A 40 -26.32 2.59 -23.80
C LEU A 40 -26.54 2.60 -22.27
N ARG A 41 -27.71 2.13 -21.81
CA ARG A 41 -28.00 1.99 -20.38
C ARG A 41 -27.09 0.97 -19.69
N THR A 42 -26.83 -0.16 -20.32
CA THR A 42 -25.89 -1.16 -19.77
C THR A 42 -24.48 -0.59 -19.69
N LEU A 43 -24.05 0.17 -20.70
CA LEU A 43 -22.72 0.77 -20.74
C LEU A 43 -22.56 1.85 -19.65
N LEU A 44 -23.61 2.65 -19.42
CA LEU A 44 -23.68 3.61 -18.32
C LEU A 44 -23.52 2.90 -16.96
N LEU A 45 -24.29 1.85 -16.71
CA LEU A 45 -24.24 1.11 -15.44
C LEU A 45 -22.88 0.45 -15.21
N VAL A 46 -22.27 -0.13 -16.25
CA VAL A 46 -20.93 -0.71 -16.19
C VAL A 46 -19.88 0.37 -15.89
N SER A 47 -19.96 1.52 -16.57
CA SER A 47 -19.02 2.63 -16.32
C SER A 47 -19.10 3.16 -14.89
N LEU A 48 -20.32 3.26 -14.34
CA LEU A 48 -20.55 3.66 -12.95
C LEU A 48 -19.98 2.63 -11.97
N ALA A 49 -20.17 1.34 -12.23
CA ALA A 49 -19.62 0.28 -11.39
C ALA A 49 -18.09 0.32 -11.35
N ILE A 50 -17.42 0.51 -12.50
CA ILE A 50 -15.96 0.64 -12.57
C ILE A 50 -15.48 1.89 -11.82
N LEU A 51 -16.18 3.01 -11.97
CA LEU A 51 -15.86 4.25 -11.25
C LEU A 51 -15.94 4.05 -9.73
N VAL A 52 -17.00 3.39 -9.23
CA VAL A 52 -17.18 3.09 -7.81
C VAL A 52 -16.05 2.19 -7.30
N VAL A 53 -15.68 1.14 -8.03
CA VAL A 53 -14.56 0.26 -7.64
C VAL A 53 -13.23 1.01 -7.63
N GLY A 54 -12.99 1.89 -8.61
CA GLY A 54 -11.79 2.74 -8.65
C GLY A 54 -11.72 3.71 -7.47
N LEU A 55 -12.85 4.34 -7.12
CA LEU A 55 -12.95 5.26 -5.97
C LEU A 55 -12.82 4.53 -4.63
N ALA A 56 -13.32 3.30 -4.53
CA ALA A 56 -13.16 2.48 -3.34
C ALA A 56 -11.68 2.14 -3.05
N ARG A 57 -10.77 2.36 -4.03
CA ARG A 57 -9.34 2.08 -3.94
C ARG A 57 -9.08 0.76 -3.20
N PRO A 58 -9.53 -0.39 -3.73
CA PRO A 58 -9.36 -1.67 -3.06
C PRO A 58 -7.87 -1.92 -2.83
N GLN A 59 -7.44 -1.77 -1.59
CA GLN A 59 -6.08 -2.07 -1.17
C GLN A 59 -6.05 -3.54 -0.77
N LEU A 60 -5.24 -4.34 -1.47
CA LEU A 60 -4.83 -5.63 -0.96
C LEU A 60 -3.93 -5.35 0.26
N GLY A 61 -4.48 -5.56 1.45
CA GLY A 61 -3.75 -5.38 2.70
C GLY A 61 -2.50 -6.25 2.65
N LYS A 62 -1.32 -5.61 2.61
CA LYS A 62 -0.08 -6.33 2.90
C LYS A 62 -0.22 -6.83 4.33
N SER A 63 -0.24 -8.15 4.50
CA SER A 63 0.00 -8.75 5.81
C SER A 63 1.43 -8.35 6.17
N LEU A 64 1.59 -7.22 6.84
CA LEU A 64 2.79 -6.94 7.59
C LEU A 64 2.77 -8.03 8.65
N THR A 65 3.52 -9.10 8.42
CA THR A 65 3.93 -9.98 9.49
C THR A 65 4.73 -9.10 10.44
N GLN A 66 4.03 -8.47 11.39
CA GLN A 66 4.67 -7.92 12.57
C GLN A 66 5.24 -9.14 13.27
N ILE A 67 6.51 -9.42 12.99
CA ILE A 67 7.31 -10.19 13.92
C ILE A 67 7.28 -9.32 15.18
N GLU A 68 6.44 -9.70 16.15
CA GLU A 68 6.51 -9.17 17.51
C GLU A 68 7.82 -9.67 18.12
N ALA A 69 8.91 -9.09 17.64
CA ALA A 69 10.18 -9.16 18.30
C ALA A 69 10.03 -8.34 19.58
N SER A 70 9.74 -9.01 20.70
CA SER A 70 9.81 -8.40 22.02
C SER A 70 11.27 -8.07 22.29
N GLY A 71 11.69 -6.87 21.89
CA GLY A 71 12.97 -6.29 22.24
C GLY A 71 12.85 -5.47 23.52
N ILE A 72 13.93 -5.41 24.29
CA ILE A 72 14.08 -4.50 25.42
C ILE A 72 15.10 -3.40 25.10
N ASP A 73 14.99 -2.27 25.81
CA ASP A 73 15.97 -1.19 25.76
C ASP A 73 17.12 -1.50 26.75
N ILE A 74 18.35 -1.63 26.24
CA ILE A 74 19.55 -1.97 27.01
C ILE A 74 20.57 -0.83 26.94
N MET A 75 21.04 -0.34 28.09
CA MET A 75 22.12 0.65 28.16
C MET A 75 23.39 -0.02 28.68
N LEU A 76 24.42 -0.09 27.82
CA LEU A 76 25.74 -0.58 28.19
C LEU A 76 26.59 0.57 28.72
N VAL A 77 27.24 0.36 29.87
CA VAL A 77 28.11 1.34 30.51
C VAL A 77 29.51 0.74 30.61
N LEU A 78 30.45 1.27 29.81
CA LEU A 78 31.78 0.72 29.61
C LEU A 78 32.85 1.57 30.32
N ASP A 79 33.72 0.93 31.10
CA ASP A 79 34.90 1.59 31.68
C ASP A 79 35.98 1.75 30.59
N VAL A 80 36.50 2.96 30.43
CA VAL A 80 37.60 3.31 29.52
C VAL A 80 38.72 4.07 30.24
N SER A 81 38.86 3.83 31.54
CA SER A 81 39.93 4.38 32.38
C SER A 81 41.29 3.82 32.01
N GLY A 82 42.37 4.48 32.46
CA GLY A 82 43.74 4.02 32.19
C GLY A 82 44.02 2.58 32.66
N SER A 83 43.30 2.08 33.67
CA SER A 83 43.42 0.69 34.14
C SER A 83 43.03 -0.35 33.07
N MET A 84 42.21 0.06 32.09
CA MET A 84 41.73 -0.79 31.00
C MET A 84 42.77 -1.09 29.92
N LEU A 85 43.94 -0.44 29.97
CA LEU A 85 45.11 -0.77 29.16
C LEU A 85 45.90 -1.99 29.66
N THR A 86 45.54 -2.52 30.84
CA THR A 86 46.21 -3.69 31.40
C THR A 86 46.04 -4.91 30.48
N LYS A 87 47.14 -5.61 30.21
CA LYS A 87 47.17 -6.83 29.39
C LYS A 87 47.07 -8.09 30.26
N ASP A 88 45.92 -8.30 30.85
CA ASP A 88 45.64 -9.47 31.70
C ASP A 88 44.73 -10.51 31.04
N PHE A 89 44.40 -10.30 29.76
CA PHE A 89 43.62 -11.24 28.95
C PHE A 89 44.43 -11.82 27.79
N THR A 90 44.03 -13.00 27.34
CA THR A 90 44.59 -13.64 26.15
C THR A 90 43.47 -13.91 25.15
N ILE A 91 43.59 -13.38 23.93
CA ILE A 91 42.63 -13.58 22.84
C ILE A 91 43.39 -14.21 21.67
N GLY A 92 42.98 -15.40 21.22
CA GLY A 92 43.63 -16.09 20.09
C GLY A 92 45.10 -16.44 20.31
N GLY A 93 45.53 -16.60 21.57
CA GLY A 93 46.92 -16.88 21.94
C GLY A 93 47.84 -15.66 22.03
N GLN A 94 47.31 -14.45 21.84
CA GLN A 94 48.04 -13.19 22.02
C GLN A 94 47.54 -12.43 23.24
N GLU A 95 48.45 -11.70 23.90
CA GLU A 95 48.07 -10.79 24.99
C GLU A 95 47.17 -9.67 24.46
N ALA A 96 46.04 -9.48 25.13
CA ALA A 96 45.06 -8.46 24.81
C ALA A 96 44.81 -7.57 26.03
N THR A 97 44.50 -6.30 25.80
CA THR A 97 44.13 -5.40 26.89
C THR A 97 42.71 -5.69 27.38
N ARG A 98 42.36 -5.25 28.60
CA ARG A 98 40.98 -5.32 29.10
C ARG A 98 39.99 -4.63 28.16
N VAL A 99 40.37 -3.49 27.57
CA VAL A 99 39.48 -2.78 26.64
C VAL A 99 39.24 -3.58 25.36
N ASP A 100 40.23 -4.31 24.87
CA ASP A 100 40.09 -5.17 23.69
C ASP A 100 39.16 -6.35 24.00
N ALA A 101 39.32 -6.95 25.18
CA ALA A 101 38.44 -8.02 25.65
C ALA A 101 36.99 -7.54 25.80
N ILE A 102 36.76 -6.36 26.41
CA ILE A 102 35.42 -5.79 26.54
C ILE A 102 34.82 -5.48 25.18
N ARG A 103 35.60 -4.95 24.23
CA ARG A 103 35.12 -4.65 22.88
C ARG A 103 34.62 -5.91 22.17
N GLU A 104 35.38 -7.00 22.25
CA GLU A 104 35.03 -8.29 21.67
C GLU A 104 33.78 -8.90 22.32
N VAL A 105 33.70 -8.88 23.66
CA VAL A 105 32.52 -9.36 24.39
C VAL A 105 31.30 -8.53 24.07
N THR A 106 31.46 -7.20 24.00
CA THR A 106 30.38 -6.27 23.67
C THR A 106 29.88 -6.49 22.26
N ARG A 107 30.78 -6.70 21.29
CA ARG A 107 30.44 -7.03 19.90
C ARG A 107 29.57 -8.29 19.84
N LYS A 108 30.02 -9.38 20.47
CA LYS A 108 29.26 -10.64 20.56
C LYS A 108 27.91 -10.46 21.27
N PHE A 109 27.85 -9.63 22.30
CA PHE A 109 26.62 -9.34 23.03
C PHE A 109 25.58 -8.63 22.14
N ILE A 110 26.01 -7.67 21.32
CA ILE A 110 25.17 -6.93 20.38
C ILE A 110 24.69 -7.86 19.27
N GLU A 111 25.61 -8.63 18.65
CA GLU A 111 25.28 -9.57 17.57
C GLU A 111 24.30 -10.67 18.02
N GLY A 112 24.34 -11.08 19.29
CA GLY A 112 23.41 -12.03 19.86
C GLY A 112 21.99 -11.50 20.13
N ARG A 113 21.74 -10.20 19.90
CA ARG A 113 20.48 -9.50 20.26
C ARG A 113 19.89 -8.70 19.10
N PRO A 114 19.52 -9.34 17.97
CA PRO A 114 19.07 -8.65 16.75
C PRO A 114 17.82 -7.79 16.93
N ASN A 115 17.07 -8.00 18.02
CA ASN A 115 15.79 -7.37 18.27
C ASN A 115 15.83 -6.31 19.39
N ASP A 116 16.94 -6.19 20.13
CA ASP A 116 17.04 -5.27 21.26
C ASP A 116 17.60 -3.92 20.82
N ARG A 117 17.08 -2.84 21.40
CA ARG A 117 17.64 -1.49 21.21
C ARG A 117 18.75 -1.30 22.22
N ILE A 118 19.95 -1.00 21.73
CA ILE A 118 21.15 -0.92 22.57
C ILE A 118 21.75 0.48 22.47
N GLY A 119 22.10 1.06 23.62
CA GLY A 119 22.89 2.27 23.75
C GLY A 119 24.22 1.98 24.46
N ILE A 120 25.21 2.84 24.25
CA ILE A 120 26.53 2.73 24.88
C ILE A 120 26.93 4.07 25.50
N ILE A 121 27.32 4.02 26.77
CA ILE A 121 27.98 5.11 27.49
C ILE A 121 29.37 4.61 27.87
N ALA A 122 30.39 5.42 27.62
CA ALA A 122 31.75 5.15 28.09
C ALA A 122 32.08 6.10 29.23
N PHE A 123 32.82 5.63 30.24
CA PHE A 123 33.23 6.45 31.37
C PHE A 123 34.71 6.25 31.72
N ALA A 124 35.38 7.35 32.02
CA ALA A 124 36.71 7.38 32.62
C ALA A 124 36.79 8.57 33.60
N GLY A 125 37.49 9.65 33.24
CA GLY A 125 37.47 10.87 34.05
C GLY A 125 36.09 11.53 34.03
N ARG A 126 35.41 11.46 32.88
CA ARG A 126 34.02 11.90 32.71
C ARG A 126 33.25 10.92 31.83
N PRO A 127 31.94 10.69 32.10
CA PRO A 127 31.11 9.89 31.22
C PRO A 127 30.76 10.63 29.94
N TYR A 128 30.70 9.93 28.82
CA TYR A 128 30.22 10.44 27.55
C TYR A 128 29.38 9.39 26.80
N VAL A 129 28.41 9.87 26.02
CA VAL A 129 27.55 9.00 25.21
C VAL A 129 28.31 8.59 23.96
N VAL A 130 28.52 7.30 23.78
CA VAL A 130 29.08 6.72 22.55
C VAL A 130 27.98 6.50 21.53
N SER A 131 26.84 6.00 21.98
CA SER A 131 25.65 5.75 21.16
C SER A 131 24.36 6.03 21.93
N PRO A 132 23.39 6.75 21.35
CA PRO A 132 22.02 6.69 21.85
C PRO A 132 21.41 5.29 21.64
N MET A 133 20.26 5.02 22.26
CA MET A 133 19.55 3.74 22.10
C MET A 133 19.06 3.56 20.66
N THR A 134 19.58 2.55 19.98
CA THR A 134 19.30 2.29 18.56
C THR A 134 19.11 0.79 18.29
N LEU A 135 18.34 0.47 17.25
CA LEU A 135 18.24 -0.87 16.68
C LEU A 135 19.28 -1.09 15.56
N ASP A 136 19.95 -0.01 15.12
CA ASP A 136 21.03 -0.09 14.13
C ASP A 136 22.31 -0.59 14.81
N HIS A 137 22.48 -1.91 14.82
CA HIS A 137 23.64 -2.56 15.44
C HIS A 137 24.93 -2.34 14.66
N ASP A 138 24.86 -2.15 13.34
CA ASP A 138 26.04 -1.85 12.53
C ASP A 138 26.62 -0.48 12.90
N TRP A 139 25.76 0.53 13.04
CA TRP A 139 26.14 1.84 13.57
C TRP A 139 26.74 1.72 14.96
N LEU A 140 26.14 0.89 15.83
CA LEU A 140 26.57 0.71 17.21
C LEU A 140 27.98 0.12 17.30
N LEU A 141 28.26 -0.91 16.50
CA LEU A 141 29.57 -1.56 16.41
C LEU A 141 30.64 -0.60 15.88
N GLN A 142 30.31 0.20 14.86
CA GLN A 142 31.23 1.21 14.33
C GLN A 142 31.61 2.26 15.38
N ASN A 143 30.66 2.68 16.24
CA ASN A 143 30.96 3.67 17.28
C ASN A 143 31.65 3.06 18.49
N LEU A 144 31.34 1.80 18.85
CA LEU A 144 32.15 1.03 19.79
C LEU A 144 33.62 0.99 19.33
N ASP A 145 33.85 0.88 18.02
CA ASP A 145 35.21 0.82 17.51
C ASP A 145 36.01 2.13 17.67
N ARG A 146 35.30 3.25 17.76
CA ARG A 146 35.87 4.60 17.89
C ARG A 146 36.14 5.03 19.34
N VAL A 147 35.71 4.23 20.30
CA VAL A 147 35.93 4.50 21.74
C VAL A 147 37.41 4.57 22.05
N ARG A 148 37.82 5.67 22.70
CA ARG A 148 39.20 5.94 23.12
C ARG A 148 39.31 5.89 24.64
N ILE A 149 40.48 5.46 25.12
CA ILE A 149 40.81 5.37 26.54
C ILE A 149 41.26 6.74 27.06
N GLY A 150 40.86 7.07 28.30
CA GLY A 150 41.43 8.20 29.05
C GLY A 150 40.85 9.58 28.76
N LEU A 151 39.58 9.66 28.33
CA LEU A 151 38.83 10.91 28.20
C LEU A 151 38.30 11.46 29.54
#